data_AF-A0A7V0UAL0-F1
#
_entry.id   AF-A0A7V0UAL0-F1
#
_cell.length_a   1.000
_cell.length_b   1.000
_cell.length_c   1.000
_cell.angle_alpha   90.00
_cell.angle_beta   90.00
_cell.angle_gamma   90.00
#
_symmetry.space_group_name_H-M   'P 1'
#
loop_
_entity.id
_entity.type
_entity.pdbx_description
1 polymer ?
#
loop_
_entity_poly.entity_id
_entity_poly.type
_entity_poly.pdbx_seq_one_letter_code
_entity_poly.pdbx_strand_id
1 'polypeptide(L)'
;MRVVIDIFSNLKIILISLIFISFCSCATVDRENEGKIQPDSLDTEVPELDFSHSSSRSGFLKDLQGEKTKDVDMLFKIANSFYDSGNYNEARKLYLDILRIKPDYANRAACHFNLGLISMKQNDWKESAARFRYAAKIFVKVEDIRDSRLLLMENLRNDGSWEEVVNESDAFLKDPGLSGKLDVE
;
A
#
# COMPACT_ATOMS: atom_id res chain seq x y z
N MET A 1 -13.38 -41.66 -40.03
CA MET A 1 -13.55 -40.94 -38.74
C MET A 1 -12.48 -39.90 -38.43
N ARG A 2 -11.23 -40.00 -38.94
CA ARG A 2 -10.17 -38.98 -38.67
C ARG A 2 -10.44 -37.60 -39.28
N VAL A 3 -10.89 -37.53 -40.54
CA VAL A 3 -11.13 -36.25 -41.27
C VAL A 3 -12.19 -35.36 -40.60
N VAL A 4 -13.21 -35.95 -39.96
CA VAL A 4 -14.29 -35.17 -39.31
C VAL A 4 -13.79 -34.51 -38.03
N ILE A 5 -12.90 -35.17 -37.27
CA ILE A 5 -12.32 -34.66 -36.01
C ILE A 5 -11.39 -33.46 -36.28
N ASP A 6 -10.64 -33.49 -37.38
CA ASP A 6 -9.75 -32.39 -37.77
C ASP A 6 -10.53 -31.14 -38.20
N ILE A 7 -11.67 -31.31 -38.86
CA ILE A 7 -12.56 -30.20 -39.24
C ILE A 7 -13.16 -29.52 -37.99
N PHE A 8 -13.63 -30.31 -37.01
CA PHE A 8 -14.17 -29.74 -35.76
C PHE A 8 -13.09 -29.04 -34.91
N SER A 9 -11.85 -29.52 -34.96
CA SER A 9 -10.71 -28.92 -34.25
C SER A 9 -10.31 -27.58 -34.88
N ASN A 10 -10.23 -27.52 -36.21
CA ASN A 10 -9.95 -26.29 -36.94
C ASN A 10 -11.09 -25.25 -36.81
N LEU A 11 -12.35 -25.70 -36.79
CA LEU A 11 -13.51 -24.83 -36.60
C LEU A 11 -13.52 -24.15 -35.21
N LYS A 12 -13.11 -24.87 -34.15
CA LYS A 12 -12.98 -24.29 -32.80
C LYS A 12 -11.86 -23.25 -32.71
N ILE A 13 -10.71 -23.49 -33.34
CA ILE A 13 -9.59 -22.55 -33.34
C ILE A 13 -9.97 -21.26 -34.09
N ILE A 14 -10.69 -21.37 -35.22
CA ILE A 14 -11.18 -20.21 -35.97
C ILE A 14 -12.21 -19.40 -35.15
N LEU A 15 -13.13 -20.06 -34.43
CA LEU A 15 -14.09 -19.37 -33.57
C LEU A 15 -13.42 -18.59 -32.42
N ILE A 16 -12.40 -19.16 -31.78
CA ILE A 16 -11.67 -18.51 -30.68
C ILE A 16 -10.92 -17.27 -31.21
N SER A 17 -10.29 -17.35 -32.38
CA SER A 17 -9.61 -16.20 -32.99
C SER A 17 -10.57 -15.07 -33.38
N LEU A 18 -11.79 -15.38 -33.84
CA LEU A 18 -12.81 -14.38 -34.18
C LEU A 18 -13.36 -13.66 -32.94
N ILE A 19 -13.42 -14.32 -31.78
CA ILE A 19 -13.81 -13.69 -30.51
C ILE A 19 -12.75 -12.67 -30.05
N PHE A 20 -11.46 -12.95 -30.27
CA PHE A 20 -10.37 -12.01 -29.93
C PHE A 20 -10.29 -10.78 -30.84
N ILE A 21 -10.69 -10.90 -32.12
CA ILE A 21 -10.69 -9.77 -33.06
C ILE A 21 -11.87 -8.81 -32.80
N SER A 22 -12.96 -9.28 -32.18
CA SER A 22 -14.15 -8.46 -31.84
C SER A 22 -14.05 -7.67 -30.53
N PHE A 23 -12.98 -7.83 -29.74
CA PHE A 23 -12.77 -7.08 -28.49
C PHE A 23 -11.76 -5.90 -28.61
N CYS A 24 -11.28 -5.59 -29.82
CA CYS A 24 -10.31 -4.51 -30.04
C CYS A 24 -10.91 -3.19 -30.56
N SER A 25 -12.17 -2.89 -30.24
CA SER A 25 -12.76 -1.57 -30.51
C SER A 25 -13.83 -1.23 -29.49
N CYS A 26 -13.46 -0.37 -28.52
CA CYS A 26 -14.19 0.84 -28.11
C CYS A 26 -13.77 1.22 -26.68
N ALA A 27 -12.80 2.13 -26.53
CA ALA A 27 -12.68 3.05 -25.39
C ALA A 27 -11.50 4.01 -25.59
N THR A 28 -11.52 4.81 -26.66
CA THR A 28 -10.92 6.14 -26.64
C THR A 28 -12.06 7.10 -26.31
N VAL A 29 -12.23 7.41 -25.02
CA VAL A 29 -13.08 8.53 -24.60
C VAL A 29 -12.16 9.72 -24.40
N ASP A 30 -12.21 10.62 -25.37
CA ASP A 30 -11.73 11.99 -25.22
C ASP A 30 -12.46 12.67 -24.06
N ARG A 31 -11.71 13.36 -23.20
CA ARG A 31 -12.28 14.38 -22.32
C ARG A 31 -11.30 15.56 -22.22
N GLU A 32 -11.37 16.39 -23.26
CA GLU A 32 -11.05 17.80 -23.12
C GLU A 32 -12.21 18.52 -22.40
N ASN A 33 -11.84 19.13 -21.29
CA ASN A 33 -12.22 20.48 -20.84
C ASN A 33 -13.49 20.75 -20.00
N GLU A 34 -13.20 21.41 -18.86
CA GLU A 34 -13.94 22.31 -17.96
C GLU A 34 -15.06 21.79 -17.04
N GLY A 35 -14.70 21.69 -15.76
CA GLY A 35 -15.59 21.96 -14.64
C GLY A 35 -14.79 22.59 -13.50
N LYS A 36 -14.71 23.93 -13.49
CA LYS A 36 -14.13 24.72 -12.39
C LYS A 36 -14.79 24.34 -11.07
N ILE A 37 -14.02 23.76 -10.15
CA ILE A 37 -14.34 23.77 -8.72
C ILE A 37 -13.24 24.61 -8.07
N GLN A 38 -13.65 25.78 -7.60
CA GLN A 38 -12.83 26.65 -6.77
C GLN A 38 -12.45 25.88 -5.50
N PRO A 39 -11.17 25.82 -5.10
CA PRO A 39 -10.83 25.36 -3.77
C PRO A 39 -11.30 26.44 -2.79
N ASP A 40 -12.40 26.16 -2.08
CA ASP A 40 -12.75 26.94 -0.90
C ASP A 40 -11.59 26.83 0.09
N SER A 41 -11.14 28.01 0.50
CA SER A 41 -9.96 28.31 1.30
C SER A 41 -9.86 27.49 2.60
N LEU A 42 -8.82 26.67 2.68
CA LEU A 42 -8.04 26.54 3.91
C LEU A 42 -6.57 26.66 3.51
N ASP A 43 -6.01 27.85 3.70
CA ASP A 43 -4.62 28.17 3.41
C ASP A 43 -3.69 27.32 4.30
N THR A 44 -3.24 26.20 3.76
CA THR A 44 -1.92 25.66 4.12
C THR A 44 -1.06 25.78 2.89
N GLU A 45 -0.25 26.84 2.83
CA GLU A 45 0.87 26.96 1.90
C GLU A 45 1.76 25.72 2.04
N VAL A 46 1.55 24.72 1.19
CA VAL A 46 2.53 23.67 0.94
C VAL A 46 3.43 24.23 -0.15
N PRO A 47 4.73 24.45 0.11
CA PRO A 47 5.64 24.88 -0.94
C PRO A 47 5.67 23.81 -2.03
N GLU A 48 5.33 24.17 -3.27
CA GLU A 48 5.65 23.35 -4.44
C GLU A 48 7.18 23.23 -4.52
N LEU A 49 7.71 22.15 -3.96
CA LEU A 49 9.14 21.83 -4.01
C LEU A 49 9.43 21.13 -5.33
N ASP A 50 10.06 21.85 -6.25
CA ASP A 50 10.60 21.31 -7.49
C ASP A 50 11.78 20.35 -7.20
N PHE A 51 11.57 19.06 -7.49
CA PHE A 51 12.55 18.00 -7.31
C PHE A 51 13.48 17.80 -8.53
N SER A 52 13.44 18.68 -9.53
CA SER A 52 14.24 18.54 -10.76
C SER A 52 15.75 18.78 -10.56
N HIS A 53 16.15 19.39 -9.44
CA HIS A 53 17.55 19.74 -9.15
C HIS A 53 18.01 19.38 -7.73
N SER A 54 17.79 18.15 -7.26
CA SER A 54 18.53 17.68 -6.07
C SER A 54 19.81 16.96 -6.48
N SER A 55 20.95 17.62 -6.26
CA SER A 55 22.25 16.98 -6.08
C SER A 55 22.07 15.69 -5.27
N SER A 56 22.61 14.56 -5.77
CA SER A 56 22.42 13.16 -5.32
C SER A 56 21.66 12.99 -3.99
N ARG A 57 20.55 12.23 -3.99
CA ARG A 57 19.82 11.81 -2.77
C ARG A 57 20.77 11.32 -1.66
N SER A 58 21.92 10.74 -2.01
CA SER A 58 22.93 10.33 -1.03
C SER A 58 23.67 11.48 -0.33
N GLY A 59 23.83 12.65 -0.97
CA GLY A 59 24.38 13.87 -0.38
C GLY A 59 23.41 14.48 0.63
N PHE A 60 22.15 14.66 0.24
CA PHE A 60 21.08 15.12 1.12
C PHE A 60 20.98 14.26 2.41
N LEU A 61 21.01 12.93 2.28
CA LEU A 61 20.95 12.01 3.42
C LEU A 61 22.19 12.05 4.33
N LYS A 62 23.34 12.51 3.82
CA LYS A 62 24.59 12.62 4.58
C LYS A 62 24.62 13.92 5.39
N ASP A 63 24.09 14.99 4.82
CA ASP A 63 23.99 16.31 5.44
C ASP A 63 22.94 16.33 6.57
N LEU A 64 21.86 15.53 6.43
CA LEU A 64 20.81 15.34 7.44
C LEU A 64 21.28 14.66 8.75
N GLN A 65 22.49 14.11 8.80
CA GLN A 65 23.00 13.47 10.01
C GLN A 65 23.38 14.47 11.12
N GLY A 66 23.39 15.78 10.84
CA GLY A 66 23.75 16.85 11.79
C GLY A 66 22.58 17.62 12.44
N GLU A 67 21.44 17.82 11.75
CA GLU A 67 20.31 18.67 12.21
C GLU A 67 19.09 17.85 12.75
N LYS A 68 19.42 16.69 13.29
CA LYS A 68 18.83 15.34 13.15
C LYS A 68 17.38 15.01 13.59
N THR A 69 16.49 15.96 13.93
CA THR A 69 15.14 15.56 14.43
C THR A 69 13.95 16.16 13.69
N LYS A 70 14.03 17.40 13.23
CA LYS A 70 12.91 18.05 12.52
C LYS A 70 12.72 17.52 11.10
N ASP A 71 13.79 17.04 10.45
CA ASP A 71 13.69 16.57 9.07
C ASP A 71 12.99 15.23 8.94
N VAL A 72 13.18 14.30 9.87
CA VAL A 72 12.49 12.99 9.80
C VAL A 72 10.99 13.15 10.03
N ASP A 73 10.58 14.07 10.91
CA ASP A 73 9.18 14.45 11.09
C ASP A 73 8.60 15.11 9.84
N MET A 74 9.37 15.98 9.18
CA MET A 74 8.96 16.59 7.91
C MET A 74 8.86 15.56 6.78
N LEU A 75 9.84 14.67 6.65
CA LEU A 75 9.82 13.56 5.69
C LEU A 75 8.60 12.67 5.89
N PHE A 76 8.20 12.41 7.13
CA PHE A 76 7.00 11.64 7.43
C PHE A 76 5.74 12.35 6.96
N LYS A 77 5.61 13.66 7.20
CA LYS A 77 4.48 14.46 6.70
C LYS A 77 4.42 14.48 5.18
N ILE A 78 5.56 14.66 4.51
CA ILE A 78 5.65 14.62 3.04
C ILE A 78 5.26 13.22 2.52
N ALA A 79 5.71 12.15 3.18
CA ALA A 79 5.34 10.79 2.81
C ALA A 79 3.82 10.54 2.94
N ASN A 80 3.18 11.05 4.00
CA ASN A 80 1.72 11.01 4.13
C ASN A 80 1.04 11.79 3.00
N SER A 81 1.52 13.00 2.69
CA SER A 81 0.96 13.80 1.59
C SER A 81 1.04 13.08 0.23
N PHE A 82 2.16 12.42 -0.07
CA PHE A 82 2.27 11.60 -1.27
C PHE A 82 1.32 10.40 -1.24
N TYR A 83 1.17 9.74 -0.08
CA TYR A 83 0.23 8.64 0.10
C TYR A 83 -1.21 9.08 -0.16
N ASP A 84 -1.64 10.19 0.43
CA ASP A 84 -3.00 10.75 0.30
C ASP A 84 -3.29 11.19 -1.14
N SER A 85 -2.25 11.63 -1.87
CA SER A 85 -2.33 11.98 -3.28
C SER A 85 -2.28 10.77 -4.23
N GLY A 86 -2.20 9.54 -3.71
CA GLY A 86 -2.09 8.31 -4.51
C GLY A 86 -0.71 8.04 -5.12
N ASN A 87 0.30 8.86 -4.80
CA ASN A 87 1.69 8.73 -5.26
C ASN A 87 2.45 7.71 -4.39
N TYR A 88 2.01 6.45 -4.46
CA TYR A 88 2.47 5.39 -3.55
C TYR A 88 3.96 5.05 -3.66
N ASN A 89 4.56 5.20 -4.84
CA ASN A 89 5.98 4.89 -5.04
C ASN A 89 6.90 5.88 -4.31
N GLU A 90 6.56 7.16 -4.37
CA GLU A 90 7.25 8.27 -3.74
C GLU A 90 7.08 8.17 -2.21
N ALA A 91 5.85 7.94 -1.74
CA ALA A 91 5.56 7.69 -0.34
C ALA A 91 6.37 6.50 0.21
N ARG A 92 6.38 5.37 -0.50
CA ARG A 92 7.15 4.16 -0.13
C ARG A 92 8.64 4.46 0.04
N LYS A 93 9.24 5.17 -0.91
CA LYS A 93 10.67 5.56 -0.85
C LYS A 93 10.95 6.39 0.39
N LEU A 94 10.08 7.34 0.73
CA LEU A 94 10.25 8.21 1.90
C LEU A 94 10.10 7.47 3.22
N TYR A 95 9.09 6.60 3.36
CA TYR A 95 8.96 5.77 4.58
C TYR A 95 10.16 4.85 4.79
N LEU A 96 10.68 4.24 3.72
CA LEU A 96 11.88 3.40 3.81
C LEU A 96 13.13 4.22 4.17
N ASP A 97 13.24 5.43 3.65
CA ASP A 97 14.33 6.35 4.00
C ASP A 97 14.27 6.77 5.47
N ILE A 98 13.09 7.11 5.99
CA ILE A 98 12.88 7.41 7.41
C ILE A 98 13.39 6.25 8.28
N LEU A 99 12.98 5.02 7.97
CA LEU A 99 13.37 3.82 8.72
C LEU A 99 14.87 3.53 8.63
N ARG A 100 15.54 3.95 7.55
CA ARG A 100 16.99 3.82 7.36
C ARG A 100 17.78 4.91 8.09
N ILE A 101 17.31 6.15 8.05
CA ILE A 101 17.97 7.31 8.67
C ILE A 101 17.87 7.22 10.19
N LYS A 102 16.67 6.88 10.68
CA LYS A 102 16.36 6.87 12.11
C LYS A 102 15.54 5.62 12.48
N PRO A 103 16.21 4.47 12.72
CA PRO A 103 15.54 3.23 13.09
C PRO A 103 14.73 3.32 14.40
N ASP A 104 15.11 4.23 15.30
CA ASP A 104 14.46 4.50 16.60
C ASP A 104 13.43 5.65 16.53
N TYR A 105 12.99 6.02 15.33
CA TYR A 105 12.02 7.09 15.13
C TYR A 105 10.69 6.81 15.84
N ALA A 106 10.10 7.85 16.44
CA ALA A 106 8.87 7.72 17.22
C ALA A 106 7.71 7.15 16.39
N ASN A 107 7.55 7.61 15.14
CA ASN A 107 6.50 7.13 14.25
C ASN A 107 6.91 5.92 13.40
N ARG A 108 7.95 5.16 13.80
CA ARG A 108 8.40 3.98 13.02
C ARG A 108 7.29 2.95 12.82
N ALA A 109 6.40 2.76 13.81
CA ALA A 109 5.25 1.88 13.69
C ALA A 109 4.29 2.35 12.59
N ALA A 110 4.00 3.66 12.54
CA ALA A 110 3.18 4.26 11.49
C ALA A 110 3.85 4.17 10.10
N CYS A 111 5.18 4.28 10.01
CA CYS A 111 5.89 4.03 8.75
C CYS A 111 5.67 2.59 8.26
N HIS A 112 5.79 1.59 9.15
CA HIS A 112 5.48 0.21 8.79
C HIS A 112 4.01 0.02 8.41
N PHE A 113 3.09 0.64 9.14
CA PHE A 113 1.65 0.59 8.84
C PHE A 113 1.33 1.15 7.45
N ASN A 114 1.82 2.36 7.13
CA ASN A 114 1.60 3.00 5.84
C ASN A 114 2.29 2.24 4.69
N LEU A 115 3.46 1.64 4.93
CA LEU A 115 4.08 0.72 3.97
C LEU A 115 3.22 -0.52 3.73
N GLY A 116 2.55 -1.05 4.75
CA GLY A 116 1.56 -2.13 4.61
C GLY A 116 0.38 -1.72 3.74
N LEU A 117 -0.21 -0.55 4.01
CA LEU A 117 -1.29 0.00 3.20
C LEU A 117 -0.88 0.22 1.74
N ILE A 118 0.33 0.70 1.48
CA ILE A 118 0.86 0.84 0.12
C ILE A 118 0.96 -0.52 -0.56
N SER A 119 1.49 -1.54 0.13
CA SER A 119 1.58 -2.90 -0.41
C SER A 119 0.20 -3.49 -0.71
N MET A 120 -0.83 -3.22 0.11
CA MET A 120 -2.23 -3.58 -0.21
C MET A 120 -2.69 -2.96 -1.53
N LYS A 121 -2.43 -1.67 -1.76
CA LYS A 121 -2.78 -0.98 -3.02
C LYS A 121 -2.07 -1.58 -4.23
N GLN A 122 -0.93 -2.25 -4.01
CA GLN A 122 -0.14 -2.94 -5.03
C GLN A 122 -0.48 -4.45 -5.14
N ASN A 123 -1.45 -4.95 -4.36
CA ASN A 123 -1.77 -6.37 -4.21
C ASN A 123 -0.59 -7.26 -3.78
N ASP A 124 0.43 -6.67 -3.13
CA ASP A 124 1.53 -7.40 -2.51
C ASP A 124 1.13 -7.80 -1.09
N TRP A 125 0.26 -8.80 -1.02
CA TRP A 125 -0.34 -9.28 0.23
C TRP A 125 0.70 -9.79 1.22
N LYS A 126 1.76 -10.41 0.72
CA LYS A 126 2.84 -10.97 1.54
C LYS A 126 3.68 -9.89 2.21
N GLU A 127 4.14 -8.88 1.47
CA GLU A 127 4.87 -7.75 2.07
C GLU A 127 3.95 -6.95 2.99
N SER A 128 2.69 -6.76 2.60
CA SER A 128 1.68 -6.08 3.41
C SER A 128 1.50 -6.75 4.78
N ALA A 129 1.27 -8.07 4.79
CA ALA A 129 1.19 -8.87 6.02
C ALA A 129 2.45 -8.69 6.88
N ALA A 130 3.64 -8.81 6.29
CA ALA A 130 4.89 -8.60 7.02
C ALA A 130 4.96 -7.21 7.67
N ARG A 131 4.56 -6.15 6.95
CA ARG A 131 4.58 -4.77 7.43
C ARG A 131 3.60 -4.54 8.59
N PHE A 132 2.37 -5.03 8.49
CA PHE A 132 1.40 -4.95 9.58
C PHE A 132 1.84 -5.75 10.81
N ARG A 133 2.45 -6.93 10.60
CA ARG A 133 3.04 -7.72 11.69
C ARG A 133 4.13 -6.94 12.43
N TYR A 134 4.97 -6.19 11.73
CA TYR A 134 5.95 -5.31 12.36
C TYR A 134 5.30 -4.13 13.09
N ALA A 135 4.31 -3.48 12.48
CA ALA A 135 3.60 -2.36 13.09
C ALA A 135 2.92 -2.77 14.41
N ALA A 136 2.18 -3.88 14.42
CA ALA A 136 1.51 -4.44 15.60
C ALA A 136 2.46 -4.74 16.77
N LYS A 137 3.72 -5.15 16.47
CA LYS A 137 4.73 -5.41 17.50
C LYS A 137 5.29 -4.15 18.16
N ILE A 138 5.17 -3.00 17.49
CA ILE A 138 5.81 -1.75 17.92
C ILE A 138 4.78 -0.79 18.52
N PHE A 139 3.55 -0.77 17.98
CA PHE A 139 2.50 0.06 18.53
C PHE A 139 2.28 -0.21 20.02
N VAL A 140 1.91 0.85 20.73
CA VAL A 140 1.66 0.81 22.18
C VAL A 140 0.16 0.96 22.47
N LYS A 141 -0.57 1.68 21.61
CA LYS A 141 -2.02 1.84 21.75
C LYS A 141 -2.72 0.57 21.29
N VAL A 142 -3.66 0.10 22.09
CA VAL A 142 -4.40 -1.14 21.86
C VAL A 142 -5.16 -1.07 20.53
N GLU A 143 -5.70 0.10 20.20
CA GLU A 143 -6.43 0.36 18.96
C GLU A 143 -5.51 0.20 17.73
N ASP A 144 -4.33 0.82 17.73
CA ASP A 144 -3.37 0.71 16.62
C ASP A 144 -2.85 -0.73 16.45
N ILE A 145 -2.63 -1.45 17.55
CA ILE A 145 -2.24 -2.87 17.53
C ILE A 145 -3.38 -3.70 16.94
N ARG A 146 -4.61 -3.46 17.38
CA ARG A 146 -5.82 -4.16 16.92
C ARG A 146 -6.00 -3.98 15.42
N ASP A 147 -5.98 -2.74 14.94
CA ASP A 147 -6.13 -2.41 13.52
C ASP A 147 -5.04 -3.08 12.68
N SER A 148 -3.79 -3.03 13.14
CA SER A 148 -2.67 -3.70 12.48
C SER A 148 -2.87 -5.22 12.40
N ARG A 149 -3.36 -5.87 13.46
CA ARG A 149 -3.62 -7.32 13.45
C ARG A 149 -4.79 -7.72 12.57
N LEU A 150 -5.85 -6.91 12.54
CA LEU A 150 -6.98 -7.13 11.63
C LEU A 150 -6.53 -7.06 10.16
N LEU A 151 -5.75 -6.03 9.82
CA LEU A 151 -5.19 -5.89 8.48
C LEU A 151 -4.19 -7.01 8.16
N LEU A 152 -3.38 -7.45 9.12
CA LEU A 152 -2.51 -8.63 8.96
C LEU A 152 -3.34 -9.87 8.57
N MET A 153 -4.39 -10.19 9.32
CA MET A 153 -5.25 -11.36 9.04
C MET A 153 -5.94 -11.25 7.67
N GLU A 154 -6.40 -10.06 7.28
CA GLU A 154 -6.94 -9.81 5.96
C GLU A 154 -5.92 -10.08 4.84
N ASN A 155 -4.69 -9.61 5.01
CA ASN A 155 -3.64 -9.78 4.01
C ASN A 155 -3.17 -11.23 3.91
N LEU A 156 -3.05 -11.94 5.04
CA LEU A 156 -2.77 -13.38 5.05
C LEU A 156 -3.86 -14.17 4.34
N ARG A 157 -5.13 -13.78 4.51
CA ARG A 157 -6.27 -14.38 3.79
C ARG A 157 -6.17 -14.18 2.29
N ASN A 158 -5.87 -12.96 1.84
CA ASN A 158 -5.71 -12.64 0.42
C ASN A 158 -4.50 -13.33 -0.22
N ASP A 159 -3.43 -13.56 0.55
CA ASP A 159 -2.26 -14.35 0.15
C ASP A 159 -2.55 -15.86 0.08
N GLY A 160 -3.63 -16.34 0.72
CA GLY A 160 -3.97 -17.76 0.83
C GLY A 160 -3.23 -18.49 1.96
N SER A 161 -2.57 -17.75 2.85
CA SER A 161 -1.81 -18.25 4.00
C SER A 161 -2.73 -18.60 5.18
N TRP A 162 -3.65 -19.54 4.97
CA TRP A 162 -4.73 -19.89 5.91
C TRP A 162 -4.26 -20.41 7.27
N GLU A 163 -3.15 -21.14 7.31
CA GLU A 163 -2.57 -21.60 8.58
C GLU A 163 -2.15 -20.41 9.45
N GLU A 164 -1.50 -19.40 8.87
CA GLU A 164 -1.14 -18.18 9.58
C GLU A 164 -2.37 -17.38 10.01
N VAL A 165 -3.45 -17.36 9.22
CA VAL A 165 -4.72 -16.71 9.59
C VAL A 165 -5.30 -17.33 10.85
N VAL A 166 -5.39 -18.68 10.91
CA VAL A 166 -5.92 -19.39 12.08
C VAL A 166 -5.06 -19.11 13.30
N ASN A 167 -3.74 -19.20 13.17
CA ASN A 167 -2.82 -18.94 14.27
C ASN A 167 -2.93 -17.51 14.81
N GLU A 168 -3.00 -16.51 13.93
CA GLU A 168 -3.14 -15.11 14.33
C GLU A 168 -4.52 -14.83 14.94
N SER A 169 -5.58 -15.43 14.40
CA SER A 169 -6.95 -15.30 14.92
C SER A 169 -7.06 -15.89 16.33
N ASP A 170 -6.51 -17.08 16.55
CA ASP A 170 -6.49 -17.73 17.86
C ASP A 170 -5.72 -16.89 18.88
N ALA A 171 -4.57 -16.32 18.48
CA ALA A 171 -3.80 -15.43 19.33
C ALA A 171 -4.54 -14.12 19.63
N PHE A 172 -5.24 -13.56 18.65
CA PHE A 172 -6.03 -12.34 18.78
C PHE A 172 -7.22 -12.53 19.73
N LEU A 173 -7.97 -13.63 19.60
CA LEU A 173 -9.14 -13.92 20.44
C LEU A 173 -8.77 -14.22 21.90
N LYS A 174 -7.61 -14.84 22.13
CA LYS A 174 -7.08 -15.11 23.48
C LYS A 174 -6.60 -13.87 24.22
N ASP A 175 -6.46 -12.73 23.56
CA ASP A 175 -6.08 -11.45 24.17
C ASP A 175 -7.33 -10.58 24.37
N PRO A 176 -7.89 -10.50 25.61
CA PRO A 176 -9.13 -9.77 25.87
C PRO A 176 -9.00 -8.25 25.63
N GLY A 177 -7.78 -7.71 25.68
CA GLY A 177 -7.53 -6.31 25.37
C GLY A 177 -7.70 -6.01 23.88
N LEU A 178 -7.34 -6.97 23.03
CA LEU A 178 -7.39 -6.82 21.57
C LEU A 178 -8.71 -7.30 20.96
N SER A 179 -9.29 -8.40 21.43
CA SER A 179 -10.55 -8.90 20.90
C SER A 179 -11.76 -8.06 21.29
N GLY A 180 -11.62 -7.22 22.33
CA GLY A 180 -12.79 -6.69 23.05
C GLY A 180 -13.49 -7.83 23.78
N LYS A 181 -14.47 -7.55 24.64
CA LYS A 181 -15.29 -8.61 25.23
C LYS A 181 -16.13 -9.29 24.14
N LEU A 182 -15.53 -10.23 23.42
CA LEU A 182 -16.24 -11.28 22.75
C LEU A 182 -16.48 -12.32 23.84
N ASP A 183 -17.49 -12.05 24.66
CA ASP A 183 -18.08 -13.05 25.54
C ASP A 183 -18.70 -14.11 24.62
N VAL A 184 -17.87 -15.07 24.21
CA VAL A 184 -18.32 -16.29 23.52
C VAL A 184 -18.78 -17.23 24.62
N GLU A 185 -20.04 -17.07 25.04
CA GLU A 185 -20.79 -18.10 25.77
C GLU A 185 -21.13 -19.29 24.87
#